data_AF-A0A557SZE3-F1
#
_entry.id   AF-A0A557SZE3-F1
#
_cell.length_a   1.000
_cell.length_b   1.000
_cell.length_c   1.000
_cell.angle_alpha   90.00
_cell.angle_beta   90.00
_cell.angle_gamma   90.00
#
_symmetry.space_group_name_H-M   'P 1'
#
loop_
_entity.id
_entity.type
_entity.pdbx_description
1 polymer ?
#
loop_
_entity_poly.entity_id
_entity_poly.type
_entity_poly.pdbx_seq_one_letter_code
_entity_poly.pdbx_strand_id
1 'polypeptide(L)'
;MQDAVNRTNASLHGFEIPNLEKYHNQTNIFNFTLPGNNILNLTSQTTQFVYDENWLFIKPLTLGIHELIVKGNLSLITNTTTNHILGNQYNGPIGWNQTTTYILLIQ
;
A
#
# COMPACT_ATOMS: atom_id res chain seq x y z
N MET A 1 2.13 -12.60 11.90
CA MET A 1 3.10 -12.25 10.84
C MET A 1 2.61 -10.96 10.23
N GLN A 2 3.45 -9.93 10.18
CA GLN A 2 3.10 -8.64 9.59
C GLN A 2 3.50 -8.67 8.13
N ASP A 3 2.62 -8.28 7.21
CA ASP A 3 3.05 -8.03 5.84
C ASP A 3 3.76 -6.67 5.82
N ALA A 4 5.02 -6.64 5.39
CA ALA A 4 5.78 -5.42 5.23
C ALA A 4 5.75 -4.99 3.76
N VAL A 5 5.08 -3.87 3.47
CA VAL A 5 5.18 -3.19 2.18
C VAL A 5 6.54 -2.52 2.16
N ASN A 6 7.47 -3.00 1.33
CA ASN A 6 8.86 -2.49 1.34
C ASN A 6 9.19 -1.58 0.16
N ARG A 7 8.43 -1.65 -0.94
CA ARG A 7 8.79 -0.97 -2.18
C ARG A 7 7.56 -0.54 -2.94
N THR A 8 7.32 0.76 -2.96
CA THR A 8 6.41 1.39 -3.91
C THR A 8 7.21 1.71 -5.18
N ASN A 9 6.66 1.37 -6.34
CA ASN A 9 7.15 1.79 -7.64
C ASN A 9 6.11 2.71 -8.27
N ALA A 10 6.56 3.81 -8.87
CA ALA A 10 5.70 4.70 -9.62
C ALA A 10 6.40 5.24 -10.86
N SER A 11 5.64 5.47 -11.93
CA SER A 11 6.12 6.12 -13.14
C SER A 11 5.07 7.08 -13.72
N LEU A 12 5.54 8.17 -14.31
CA LEU A 12 4.74 9.16 -15.02
C LEU A 12 5.17 9.16 -16.48
N HIS A 13 4.26 8.83 -17.41
CA HIS A 13 4.58 8.62 -18.83
C HIS A 13 5.74 7.64 -19.07
N GLY A 14 5.82 6.59 -18.24
CA GLY A 14 6.91 5.63 -18.28
C GLY A 14 8.24 6.09 -17.65
N PHE A 15 8.36 7.36 -17.23
CA PHE A 15 9.52 7.83 -16.48
C PHE A 15 9.37 7.50 -15.00
N GLU A 16 10.33 6.75 -14.45
CA GLU A 16 10.32 6.35 -13.04
C GLU A 16 10.43 7.56 -12.11
N ILE A 17 9.64 7.55 -11.04
CA ILE A 17 9.69 8.55 -9.98
C ILE A 17 10.61 8.00 -8.87
N PRO A 18 11.78 8.63 -8.61
CA PRO A 18 12.77 8.08 -7.70
C PRO A 18 12.49 8.45 -6.23
N ASN A 19 13.15 7.74 -5.31
CA ASN A 19 13.17 7.99 -3.86
C ASN A 19 11.79 7.92 -3.16
N LEU A 20 10.92 7.01 -3.60
CA LEU A 20 9.57 6.86 -3.04
C LEU A 20 9.59 6.39 -1.57
N GLU A 21 10.64 5.65 -1.18
CA GLU A 21 10.85 5.18 0.19
C GLU A 21 10.98 6.32 1.22
N LYS A 22 11.38 7.53 0.80
CA LYS A 22 11.48 8.69 1.70
C LYS A 22 10.13 9.19 2.18
N TYR A 23 9.07 8.82 1.47
CA TYR A 23 7.71 9.28 1.71
C TYR A 23 6.79 8.14 2.16
N HIS A 24 7.40 7.03 2.58
CA HIS A 24 6.75 5.94 3.28
C HIS A 24 6.61 6.30 4.76
N ASN A 25 5.41 6.12 5.31
CA ASN A 25 5.15 6.28 6.73
C ASN A 25 4.31 5.12 7.23
N GLN A 26 4.72 4.55 8.36
CA GLN A 26 4.04 3.43 8.97
C GLN A 26 3.95 3.66 10.47
N THR A 27 2.77 3.45 11.04
CA THR A 27 2.60 3.48 12.50
C THR A 27 3.19 2.21 13.14
N ASN A 28 3.51 2.30 14.42
CA ASN A 28 3.63 1.09 15.24
C ASN A 28 2.30 0.33 15.24
N ILE A 29 2.35 -0.97 15.56
CA ILE A 29 1.14 -1.76 15.78
C ILE A 29 0.39 -1.18 16.98
N PHE A 30 -0.91 -0.96 16.83
CA PHE A 30 -1.77 -0.46 17.90
C PHE A 30 -3.08 -1.26 17.96
N ASN A 31 -3.71 -1.23 19.13
CA ASN A 31 -5.01 -1.86 19.31
C ASN A 31 -6.11 -0.90 18.87
N PHE A 32 -7.02 -1.39 18.03
CA PHE A 32 -8.21 -0.66 17.59
C PHE A 32 -9.45 -1.50 17.88
N THR A 33 -10.46 -0.85 18.45
CA THR A 33 -11.76 -1.48 18.71
C THR A 33 -12.70 -1.14 17.56
N LEU A 34 -13.09 -2.16 16.80
CA LEU A 34 -14.10 -2.02 15.76
C LEU A 34 -15.43 -1.61 16.41
N PRO A 35 -16.09 -0.53 15.95
CA PRO A 35 -17.40 -0.17 16.45
C PRO A 35 -18.46 -1.20 15.99
N GLY A 36 -19.62 -1.19 16.64
CA GLY A 36 -20.81 -1.85 16.11
C GLY A 36 -21.15 -1.31 14.71
N ASN A 37 -21.60 -2.19 13.81
CA ASN A 37 -21.92 -1.86 12.41
C ASN A 37 -20.73 -1.25 11.63
N ASN A 38 -19.51 -1.75 11.83
CA ASN A 38 -18.34 -1.32 11.06
C ASN A 38 -18.43 -1.74 9.58
N ILE A 39 -17.65 -1.04 8.73
CA ILE A 39 -17.62 -1.25 7.27
C ILE A 39 -17.18 -2.65 6.83
N LEU A 40 -16.56 -3.42 7.73
CA LEU A 40 -16.12 -4.80 7.47
C LEU A 40 -17.23 -5.82 7.78
N ASN A 41 -18.37 -5.36 8.29
CA ASN A 41 -19.50 -6.19 8.74
C ASN A 41 -19.09 -7.25 9.79
N LEU A 42 -18.14 -6.90 10.66
CA LEU A 42 -17.68 -7.76 11.75
C LEU A 42 -18.36 -7.39 13.07
N THR A 43 -18.38 -8.33 14.01
CA THR A 43 -18.77 -8.03 15.40
C THR A 43 -17.79 -7.04 16.03
N SER A 44 -18.30 -6.23 16.96
CA SER A 44 -17.46 -5.31 17.75
C SER A 44 -16.39 -6.09 18.50
N GLN A 45 -15.12 -5.82 18.21
CA GLN A 45 -13.98 -6.49 18.81
C GLN A 45 -12.73 -5.62 18.76
N THR A 46 -11.81 -5.85 19.68
CA THR A 46 -10.47 -5.26 19.63
C THR A 46 -9.55 -6.15 18.81
N THR A 47 -8.84 -5.56 17.86
CA THR A 47 -7.84 -6.24 17.06
C THR A 47 -6.61 -5.36 16.89
N GLN A 48 -5.52 -5.95 16.42
CA GLN A 48 -4.29 -5.24 16.10
C GLN A 48 -4.40 -4.61 14.72
N PHE A 49 -4.01 -3.35 14.62
CA PHE A 49 -3.96 -2.58 13.40
C PHE A 49 -2.58 -1.95 13.19
N VAL A 50 -2.28 -1.68 11.93
CA VAL A 50 -1.16 -0.88 11.48
C VAL A 50 -1.68 0.04 10.38
N TYR A 51 -1.21 1.28 10.37
CA TYR A 51 -1.45 2.19 9.26
C TYR A 51 -0.16 2.32 8.46
N ASP A 52 -0.25 2.07 7.15
CA ASP A 52 0.87 2.04 6.22
C ASP A 52 0.50 2.91 5.01
N GLU A 53 1.23 4.03 4.86
CA GLU A 53 1.01 5.03 3.82
C GLU A 53 2.25 5.23 2.97
N ASN A 54 2.03 5.51 1.68
CA ASN A 54 3.05 6.04 0.80
C ASN A 54 2.54 7.33 0.15
N TRP A 55 3.32 8.40 0.26
CA TRP A 55 3.04 9.66 -0.40
C TRP A 55 3.84 9.77 -1.69
N LEU A 56 3.18 10.18 -2.78
CA LEU A 56 3.82 10.41 -4.07
C LEU A 56 3.85 11.90 -4.37
N PHE A 57 5.05 12.49 -4.42
CA PHE A 57 5.25 13.89 -4.80
C PHE A 57 5.73 13.97 -6.23
N ILE A 58 4.89 14.52 -7.11
CA ILE A 58 5.24 14.83 -8.50
C ILE A 58 5.31 16.33 -8.71
N LYS A 59 6.11 16.76 -9.68
CA LYS A 59 6.08 18.14 -10.14
C LYS A 59 4.66 18.48 -10.65
N PRO A 60 4.22 19.75 -10.55
CA PRO A 60 2.98 20.19 -11.16
C PRO A 60 2.91 19.74 -12.62
N LEU A 61 1.80 19.10 -12.97
CA LEU A 61 1.55 18.58 -14.31
C LEU A 61 1.10 19.73 -15.22
N THR A 62 1.48 19.67 -16.49
CA THR A 62 1.00 20.60 -17.51
C THR A 62 -0.48 20.34 -17.83
N LEU A 63 -1.13 21.22 -18.56
CA LEU A 63 -2.47 20.94 -19.09
C LEU A 63 -2.43 19.70 -20.01
N GLY A 64 -3.45 18.85 -19.92
CA GLY A 64 -3.58 17.65 -20.75
C GLY A 64 -3.79 16.35 -19.98
N ILE A 65 -3.62 15.24 -20.70
CA ILE A 65 -3.80 13.88 -20.16
C ILE A 65 -2.44 13.33 -19.74
N HIS A 66 -2.40 12.75 -18.55
CA HIS A 66 -1.21 12.13 -17.98
C HIS A 66 -1.49 10.73 -17.47
N GLU A 67 -0.58 9.80 -17.78
CA GLU A 67 -0.61 8.44 -17.29
C GLU A 67 0.34 8.30 -16.10
N LEU A 68 -0.22 7.98 -14.94
CA LEU A 68 0.51 7.66 -13.72
C LEU A 68 0.30 6.18 -13.39
N ILE A 69 1.38 5.42 -13.31
CA ILE A 69 1.34 4.01 -12.94
C ILE A 69 1.93 3.88 -11.54
N VAL A 70 1.23 3.19 -10.64
CA VAL A 70 1.67 2.94 -9.25
C VAL A 70 1.52 1.46 -8.93
N LYS A 71 2.50 0.89 -8.23
CA LYS A 71 2.45 -0.48 -7.74
C LYS A 71 3.20 -0.60 -6.41
N GLY A 72 2.57 -1.13 -5.38
CA GLY A 72 3.27 -1.59 -4.18
C GLY A 72 3.85 -3.00 -4.37
N ASN A 73 4.95 -3.28 -3.70
CA ASN A 73 5.52 -4.62 -3.59
C ASN A 73 5.47 -5.08 -2.13
N LEU A 74 5.25 -6.37 -1.98
CA LEU A 74 5.26 -7.05 -0.70
C LEU A 74 6.63 -7.71 -0.51
N SER A 75 7.26 -7.50 0.64
CA SER A 75 8.38 -8.36 1.03
C SER A 75 7.83 -9.64 1.61
N LEU A 76 8.31 -10.78 1.11
CA LEU A 76 8.16 -12.03 1.86
C LEU A 76 9.07 -11.93 3.09
N ILE A 77 8.49 -11.91 4.30
CA ILE A 77 9.29 -12.06 5.52
C ILE A 77 9.76 -13.51 5.61
N THR A 78 10.98 -13.79 5.15
CA THR A 78 11.64 -15.09 5.33
C THR A 78 12.22 -15.18 6.74
N ASN A 79 11.38 -15.43 7.75
CA ASN A 79 11.91 -15.87 9.03
C ASN A 79 12.35 -17.34 8.88
N THR A 80 13.63 -17.60 9.08
CA THR A 80 14.27 -18.93 9.03
C THR A 80 13.86 -19.82 10.22
N THR A 81 12.57 -20.09 10.35
CA THR A 81 12.03 -21.16 11.20
C THR A 81 10.83 -21.80 10.49
N THR A 82 11.10 -22.96 9.89
CA THR A 82 10.16 -24.05 9.54
C THR A 82 8.68 -23.77 9.77
N ASN A 83 8.07 -22.98 8.87
CA ASN A 83 6.66 -23.05 8.51
C ASN A 83 6.50 -22.37 7.15
N HIS A 84 6.55 -23.18 6.08
CA HIS A 84 6.23 -22.76 4.73
C HIS A 84 4.75 -22.34 4.68
N ILE A 85 4.47 -21.06 4.89
CA ILE A 85 3.18 -20.49 4.52
C ILE A 85 3.24 -20.28 3.01
N LEU A 86 2.86 -21.33 2.27
CA LEU A 86 2.58 -21.28 0.85
C LEU A 86 1.29 -20.47 0.65
N GLY A 87 1.46 -19.18 0.38
CA GLY A 87 0.36 -18.30 0.00
C GLY A 87 0.66 -16.86 0.40
N ASN A 88 0.67 -15.97 -0.58
CA ASN A 88 0.57 -14.53 -0.35
C ASN A 88 -0.81 -14.23 0.27
N GLN A 89 -0.99 -14.49 1.56
CA GLN A 89 -2.16 -14.06 2.31
C GLN A 89 -1.99 -12.59 2.71
N TYR A 90 -1.81 -11.73 1.69
CA TYR A 90 -1.88 -10.30 1.88
C TYR A 90 -3.31 -9.93 2.23
N ASN A 91 -3.55 -9.61 3.49
CA ASN A 91 -4.86 -9.18 4.00
C ASN A 91 -4.99 -7.64 4.00
N GLY A 92 -4.07 -6.92 3.36
CA GLY A 92 -4.20 -5.48 3.19
C GLY A 92 -5.23 -5.11 2.10
N PRO A 93 -5.51 -3.81 1.90
CA PRO A 93 -6.53 -3.38 0.95
C PRO A 93 -6.23 -3.92 -0.45
N ILE A 94 -7.27 -4.49 -1.08
CA ILE A 94 -7.21 -5.00 -2.45
C ILE A 94 -6.61 -3.91 -3.35
N GLY A 95 -5.57 -4.25 -4.13
CA GLY A 95 -4.97 -3.36 -5.13
C GLY A 95 -3.56 -2.87 -4.81
N TRP A 96 -3.08 -2.93 -3.57
CA TRP A 96 -1.73 -2.47 -3.21
C TRP A 96 -0.60 -3.23 -3.91
N ASN A 97 -0.75 -4.55 -4.09
CA ASN A 97 0.21 -5.38 -4.81
C ASN A 97 -0.08 -5.48 -6.32
N GLN A 98 -1.09 -4.76 -6.81
CA GLN A 98 -1.48 -4.73 -8.21
C GLN A 98 -0.99 -3.43 -8.86
N THR A 99 -0.68 -3.50 -10.14
CA THR A 99 -0.38 -2.31 -10.92
C THR A 99 -1.67 -1.52 -11.09
N THR A 100 -1.72 -0.31 -10.54
CA THR A 100 -2.82 0.63 -10.74
C THR A 100 -2.38 1.70 -11.72
N THR A 101 -3.19 1.95 -12.76
CA THR A 101 -2.96 3.01 -13.74
C THR A 101 -4.00 4.10 -13.55
N TYR A 102 -3.54 5.32 -13.32
CA TYR A 102 -4.35 6.52 -13.20
C TYR A 102 -4.23 7.33 -14.48
N ILE A 103 -5.37 7.68 -15.07
CA ILE A 103 -5.47 8.64 -16.17
C ILE A 103 -5.89 9.99 -15.59
N LEU A 104 -4.94 10.90 -15.48
CA LEU A 104 -5.11 12.22 -14.88
C LEU A 104 -5.41 13.23 -16.00
N LEU A 105 -6.53 13.94 -15.90
CA LEU A 105 -6.87 15.03 -16.81
C LEU A 105 -6.69 16.36 -16.08
N ILE A 106 -5.77 17.20 -16.58
CA ILE A 106 -5.47 18.52 -16.04
C ILE A 106 -6.04 19.59 -16.98
N GLN A 107 -6.89 20.46 -16.44
CA GLN A 107 -7.63 21.50 -17.16
C GLN A 107 -7.38 22.88 -16.55
#